data_AF-A0A520B6Z4-F1
#
_entry.id   AF-A0A520B6Z4-F1
#
_cell.length_a   1.000
_cell.length_b   1.000
_cell.length_c   1.000
_cell.angle_alpha   90.00
_cell.angle_beta   90.00
_cell.angle_gamma   90.00
#
_symmetry.space_group_name_H-M   'P 1'
#
loop_
_entity.id
_entity.type
_entity.pdbx_description
1 polymer ?
#
loop_
_entity_poly.entity_id
_entity_poly.type
_entity_poly.pdbx_seq_one_letter_code
_entity_poly.pdbx_strand_id
1 'polypeptide(L)'
;MQFKIALLKQQHAEILSAVAELTKLFAGSFEDAVPQLGTARTTLARLIAKHLKTEEEELHAPLRARRLTTQIPAFADIAAETRDLRLAYSAHIGDWHARAVQADWSGYTASARRLHAALERLTRREEEEIYPAAQRLLSELR
;
A
#
# COMPACT_ATOMS: atom_id res chain seq x y z
N MET A 1 -2.24 -14.50 21.52
CA MET A 1 -2.35 -13.89 20.18
C MET A 1 -0.95 -13.51 19.69
N GLN A 2 -0.35 -14.32 18.82
CA GLN A 2 1.00 -14.06 18.29
C GLN A 2 0.92 -12.96 17.23
N PHE A 3 1.35 -11.75 17.59
CA PHE A 3 1.39 -10.60 16.70
C PHE A 3 2.28 -10.89 15.48
N LYS A 4 1.72 -10.79 14.26
CA LYS A 4 2.35 -11.29 13.03
C LYS A 4 3.01 -10.19 12.19
N ILE A 5 3.94 -9.42 12.77
CA ILE A 5 4.71 -8.44 11.99
C ILE A 5 5.39 -9.07 10.78
N ALA A 6 5.93 -10.28 10.94
CA ALA A 6 6.54 -11.01 9.83
C ALA A 6 5.57 -11.21 8.65
N LEU A 7 4.28 -11.45 8.92
CA LEU A 7 3.25 -11.55 7.88
C LEU A 7 3.00 -10.20 7.21
N LEU A 8 2.90 -9.11 7.99
CA LEU A 8 2.69 -7.76 7.44
C LEU A 8 3.88 -7.33 6.55
N LYS A 9 5.12 -7.55 7.01
CA LYS A 9 6.33 -7.31 6.22
C LYS A 9 6.39 -8.16 4.95
N GLN A 10 5.98 -9.43 5.03
CA GLN A 10 5.88 -10.28 3.86
C GLN A 10 4.86 -9.73 2.85
N GLN A 11 3.72 -9.22 3.32
CA GLN A 11 2.72 -8.59 2.46
C GLN A 11 3.21 -7.28 1.85
N HIS A 12 3.98 -6.46 2.57
CA HIS A 12 4.68 -5.31 1.99
C HIS A 12 5.62 -5.75 0.86
N ALA A 13 6.45 -6.77 1.09
CA ALA A 13 7.34 -7.28 0.05
C ALA A 13 6.57 -7.77 -1.19
N GLU A 14 5.43 -8.44 -1.02
CA GLU A 14 4.55 -8.84 -2.13
C GLU A 14 3.99 -7.63 -2.90
N ILE A 15 3.54 -6.60 -2.19
CA ILE A 15 3.03 -5.34 -2.77
C ILE A 15 4.14 -4.63 -3.56
N LEU A 16 5.31 -4.46 -2.96
CA LEU A 16 6.45 -3.78 -3.60
C LEU A 16 6.95 -4.54 -4.83
N SER A 17 6.91 -5.88 -4.79
CA SER A 17 7.19 -6.71 -5.98
C SER A 17 6.18 -6.45 -7.09
N ALA A 18 4.87 -6.43 -6.78
CA ALA A 18 3.84 -6.12 -7.76
C ALA A 18 3.94 -4.69 -8.32
N VAL A 19 4.33 -3.71 -7.50
CA VAL A 19 4.65 -2.35 -7.93
C VAL A 19 5.81 -2.35 -8.92
N ALA A 20 6.88 -3.09 -8.64
CA ALA A 20 8.03 -3.22 -9.53
C ALA A 20 7.64 -3.84 -10.87
N GLU A 21 6.88 -4.93 -10.87
CA GLU A 21 6.38 -5.56 -12.10
C GLU A 21 5.50 -4.63 -12.93
N LEU A 22 4.55 -3.93 -12.30
CA LEU A 22 3.73 -2.93 -12.98
C LEU A 22 4.58 -1.79 -13.56
N THR A 23 5.59 -1.34 -12.82
CA THR A 23 6.48 -0.25 -13.25
C THR A 23 7.37 -0.65 -14.43
N LYS A 24 7.75 -1.93 -14.56
CA LYS A 24 8.48 -2.44 -15.73
C LYS A 24 7.69 -2.27 -17.02
N LEU A 25 6.36 -2.43 -16.98
CA LEU A 25 5.49 -2.20 -18.14
C LEU A 25 5.57 -0.76 -18.67
N PHE A 26 5.95 0.20 -17.81
CA PHE A 26 6.04 1.61 -18.18
C PHE A 26 7.30 1.97 -18.96
N ALA A 27 8.22 1.01 -19.19
CA ALA A 27 9.43 1.24 -19.98
C ALA A 27 9.17 1.23 -21.50
N GLY A 28 8.07 0.59 -21.93
CA GLY A 28 7.70 0.45 -23.35
C GLY A 28 6.52 1.33 -23.78
N SER A 29 6.02 1.04 -24.98
CA SER A 29 4.82 1.68 -25.52
C SER A 29 3.55 1.18 -24.82
N PHE A 30 2.43 1.86 -25.07
CA PHE A 30 1.12 1.38 -24.59
C PHE A 30 0.80 -0.01 -25.18
N GLU A 31 1.14 -0.23 -26.44
CA GLU A 31 0.90 -1.46 -27.19
C GLU A 31 1.63 -2.66 -26.56
N ASP A 32 2.86 -2.44 -26.07
CA ASP A 32 3.63 -3.48 -25.37
C ASP A 32 3.04 -3.81 -23.99
N ALA A 33 2.52 -2.78 -23.30
CA ALA A 33 2.04 -2.89 -21.93
C ALA A 33 0.61 -3.42 -21.82
N VAL A 34 -0.27 -3.07 -22.78
CA VAL A 34 -1.71 -3.30 -22.69
C VAL A 34 -2.11 -4.77 -22.43
N PRO A 35 -1.43 -5.81 -22.96
CA PRO A 35 -1.81 -7.20 -22.70
C PRO A 35 -1.68 -7.59 -21.20
N GLN A 36 -0.79 -6.91 -20.47
CA GLN A 36 -0.45 -7.25 -19.08
C GLN A 36 -0.97 -6.19 -18.08
N LEU A 37 -1.26 -4.98 -18.54
CA LEU A 37 -1.57 -3.83 -17.69
C LEU A 37 -2.77 -4.07 -16.77
N GLY A 38 -3.88 -4.60 -17.31
CA GLY A 38 -5.09 -4.86 -16.54
C GLY A 38 -4.86 -5.87 -15.42
N THR A 39 -4.14 -6.96 -15.73
CA THR A 39 -3.79 -8.01 -14.77
C THR A 39 -2.85 -7.49 -13.68
N ALA A 40 -1.84 -6.70 -14.05
CA ALA A 40 -0.90 -6.10 -13.11
C ALA A 40 -1.61 -5.14 -12.14
N ARG A 41 -2.46 -4.25 -12.66
CA ARG A 41 -3.28 -3.32 -11.84
C ARG A 41 -4.19 -4.08 -10.86
N THR A 42 -4.89 -5.11 -11.34
CA THR A 42 -5.79 -5.93 -10.52
C THR A 42 -5.04 -6.69 -9.43
N THR A 43 -3.86 -7.22 -9.77
CA THR A 43 -2.99 -7.93 -8.82
C THR A 43 -2.55 -7.01 -7.69
N LEU A 44 -2.07 -5.81 -8.01
CA LEU A 44 -1.66 -4.82 -7.02
C LEU A 44 -2.85 -4.43 -6.11
N ALA A 45 -4.01 -4.12 -6.69
CA ALA A 45 -5.21 -3.76 -5.92
C ALA A 45 -5.63 -4.87 -4.95
N ARG A 46 -5.59 -6.14 -5.39
CA ARG A 46 -5.91 -7.30 -4.55
C ARG A 46 -4.92 -7.46 -3.39
N LEU A 47 -3.62 -7.30 -3.64
CA LEU A 47 -2.59 -7.40 -2.61
C LEU A 47 -2.75 -6.30 -1.55
N ILE A 48 -2.99 -5.05 -1.98
CA ILE A 48 -3.25 -3.92 -1.07
C ILE A 48 -4.51 -4.21 -0.24
N ALA A 49 -5.61 -4.64 -0.85
CA ALA A 49 -6.85 -4.92 -0.12
C ALA A 49 -6.67 -6.04 0.92
N LYS A 50 -5.95 -7.11 0.57
CA LYS A 50 -5.60 -8.20 1.49
C LYS A 50 -4.75 -7.70 2.66
N HIS A 51 -3.75 -6.88 2.36
CA HIS A 51 -2.87 -6.31 3.37
C HIS A 51 -3.64 -5.41 4.35
N LEU A 52 -4.42 -4.44 3.85
CA LEU A 52 -5.21 -3.54 4.70
C LEU A 52 -6.14 -4.30 5.65
N LYS A 53 -6.78 -5.38 5.17
CA LYS A 53 -7.60 -6.24 6.02
C LYS A 53 -6.76 -6.92 7.12
N THR A 54 -5.61 -7.48 6.75
CA THR A 54 -4.72 -8.16 7.70
C THR A 54 -4.16 -7.19 8.73
N GLU A 55 -3.76 -5.99 8.31
CA GLU A 55 -3.23 -4.95 9.19
C GLU A 55 -4.28 -4.42 10.16
N GLU A 56 -5.51 -4.23 9.68
CA GLU A 56 -6.63 -3.85 10.54
C GLU A 56 -6.86 -4.90 11.67
N GLU A 57 -6.92 -6.18 11.30
CA GLU A 57 -7.18 -7.29 12.22
C GLU A 57 -6.03 -7.52 13.22
N GLU A 58 -4.79 -7.48 12.75
CA GLU A 58 -3.62 -7.91 13.53
C GLU A 58 -2.91 -6.75 14.26
N LEU A 59 -3.09 -5.50 13.80
CA LEU A 59 -2.38 -4.32 14.32
C LEU A 59 -3.33 -3.24 14.83
N HIS A 60 -4.12 -2.64 13.93
CA HIS A 60 -4.85 -1.41 14.26
C HIS A 60 -5.97 -1.65 15.28
N ALA A 61 -6.79 -2.69 15.09
CA ALA A 61 -7.87 -3.01 16.02
C ALA A 61 -7.36 -3.39 17.43
N PRO A 62 -6.32 -4.23 17.60
CA PRO A 62 -5.71 -4.49 18.91
C PRO A 62 -5.17 -3.23 19.60
N LEU A 63 -4.48 -2.35 18.86
CA LEU A 63 -3.97 -1.09 19.42
C LEU A 63 -5.10 -0.17 19.89
N ARG A 64 -6.18 -0.05 19.10
CA ARG A 64 -7.36 0.75 19.49
C ARG A 64 -8.10 0.17 20.69
N ALA A 65 -8.33 -1.15 20.71
CA ALA A 65 -9.02 -1.82 21.81
C ALA A 65 -8.33 -1.59 23.16
N ARG A 66 -7.00 -1.46 23.14
CA ARG A 66 -6.17 -1.22 24.33
C ARG A 66 -5.80 0.25 24.54
N ARG A 67 -6.30 1.17 23.70
CA ARG A 67 -6.00 2.62 23.74
C ARG A 67 -4.49 2.94 23.68
N LEU A 68 -3.76 2.19 22.85
CA LEU A 68 -2.30 2.29 22.72
C LEU A 68 -1.84 3.14 21.54
N THR A 69 -2.75 3.52 20.63
CA THR A 69 -2.41 4.26 19.41
C THR A 69 -1.72 5.59 19.70
N THR A 70 -2.09 6.30 20.77
CA THR A 70 -1.47 7.57 21.18
C THR A 70 -0.06 7.42 21.75
N GLN A 71 0.36 6.19 22.07
CA GLN A 71 1.72 5.90 22.54
C GLN A 71 2.71 5.66 21.40
N ILE A 72 2.22 5.66 20.15
CA ILE A 72 3.03 5.55 18.94
C ILE A 72 2.98 6.92 18.25
N PRO A 73 4.02 7.76 18.36
CA PRO A 73 3.99 9.15 17.88
C PRO A 73 3.55 9.32 16.41
N ALA A 74 4.01 8.43 15.53
CA ALA A 74 3.73 8.51 14.09
C ALA A 74 2.36 7.95 13.69
N PHE A 75 1.58 7.35 14.62
CA PHE A 75 0.39 6.58 14.27
C PHE A 75 -0.70 7.41 13.59
N ALA A 76 -1.01 8.58 14.14
CA ALA A 76 -2.06 9.43 13.57
C ALA A 76 -1.70 9.93 12.17
N ASP A 77 -0.45 10.33 11.98
CA ASP A 77 0.06 10.85 10.71
C ASP A 77 0.11 9.77 9.63
N ILE A 78 0.61 8.58 9.97
CA ILE A 78 0.65 7.44 9.04
C ILE A 78 -0.78 6.98 8.70
N ALA A 79 -1.68 6.90 9.68
CA ALA A 79 -3.08 6.55 9.40
C ALA A 79 -3.78 7.57 8.47
N ALA A 80 -3.44 8.86 8.59
CA ALA A 80 -3.89 9.89 7.66
C ALA A 80 -3.30 9.71 6.26
N GLU A 81 -1.98 9.48 6.15
CA GLU A 81 -1.30 9.23 4.87
C GLU A 81 -1.89 7.98 4.17
N THR A 82 -2.15 6.89 4.90
CA THR A 82 -2.79 5.67 4.38
C THR A 82 -4.18 5.95 3.81
N ARG A 83 -5.00 6.74 4.53
CA ARG A 83 -6.34 7.14 4.04
C ARG A 83 -6.24 7.98 2.77
N ASP A 84 -5.36 8.98 2.77
CA ASP A 84 -5.22 9.91 1.64
C ASP A 84 -4.68 9.18 0.40
N LEU A 85 -3.73 8.26 0.58
CA LEU A 85 -3.23 7.41 -0.51
C LEU A 85 -4.32 6.48 -1.06
N ARG A 86 -5.19 5.91 -0.20
CA ARG A 86 -6.33 5.11 -0.64
C ARG A 86 -7.32 5.92 -1.49
N LEU A 87 -7.59 7.16 -1.11
CA LEU A 87 -8.43 8.07 -1.89
C LEU A 87 -7.77 8.38 -3.24
N ALA A 88 -6.47 8.66 -3.26
CA ALA A 88 -5.71 8.92 -4.48
C ALA A 88 -5.71 7.72 -5.44
N TYR A 89 -5.54 6.49 -4.94
CA TYR A 89 -5.66 5.27 -5.77
C TYR A 89 -7.07 5.09 -6.33
N SER A 90 -8.10 5.39 -5.54
CA SER A 90 -9.49 5.26 -5.96
C SER A 90 -9.82 6.26 -7.07
N ALA A 91 -9.40 7.53 -6.92
CA ALA A 91 -9.49 8.55 -7.95
C ALA A 91 -8.74 8.13 -9.22
N HIS A 92 -7.50 7.65 -9.08
CA HIS A 92 -6.67 7.20 -10.19
C HIS A 92 -7.31 6.08 -11.01
N ILE A 93 -8.07 5.17 -10.39
CA ILE A 93 -8.81 4.13 -11.12
C ILE A 93 -9.93 4.76 -11.97
N GLY A 94 -10.63 5.75 -11.44
CA GLY A 94 -11.69 6.48 -12.14
C GLY A 94 -11.15 7.34 -13.30
N ASP A 95 -10.08 8.09 -13.03
CA ASP A 95 -9.46 8.99 -14.01
C ASP A 95 -8.79 8.23 -15.16
N TRP A 96 -8.18 7.08 -14.86
CA TRP A 96 -7.41 6.28 -15.81
C TRP A 96 -8.10 4.98 -16.22
N HIS A 97 -9.26 5.14 -16.86
CA HIS A 97 -9.92 4.08 -17.61
C HIS A 97 -9.18 3.78 -18.93
N ALA A 98 -9.46 2.63 -19.57
CA ALA A 98 -8.69 2.13 -20.73
C ALA A 98 -8.49 3.18 -21.85
N ARG A 99 -9.56 3.90 -22.21
CA ARG A 99 -9.49 4.96 -23.23
C ARG A 99 -8.59 6.14 -22.83
N ALA A 100 -8.59 6.56 -21.57
CA ALA A 100 -7.75 7.65 -21.08
C ALA A 100 -6.27 7.23 -21.06
N VAL A 101 -6.00 5.99 -20.62
CA VAL A 101 -4.65 5.41 -20.63
C VAL A 101 -4.08 5.32 -22.05
N GLN A 102 -4.89 4.89 -23.02
CA GLN A 102 -4.47 4.84 -24.42
C GLN A 102 -4.22 6.25 -25.00
N ALA A 103 -5.09 7.21 -24.65
CA ALA A 103 -4.97 8.58 -25.14
C ALA A 103 -3.77 9.34 -24.55
N ASP A 104 -3.38 9.03 -23.32
CA ASP A 104 -2.24 9.64 -22.64
C ASP A 104 -1.47 8.62 -21.77
N TRP A 105 -0.69 7.79 -22.45
CA TRP A 105 0.18 6.81 -21.79
C TRP A 105 1.23 7.47 -20.89
N SER A 106 1.80 8.59 -21.33
CA SER A 106 2.84 9.30 -20.60
C SER A 106 2.31 9.89 -19.27
N GLY A 107 1.12 10.49 -19.29
CA GLY A 107 0.46 11.01 -18.11
C GLY A 107 0.05 9.90 -17.16
N TYR A 108 -0.49 8.79 -17.68
CA TYR A 108 -0.82 7.62 -16.88
C TYR A 108 0.40 7.09 -16.14
N THR A 109 1.51 6.83 -16.85
CA THR A 109 2.72 6.25 -16.24
C THR A 109 3.35 7.20 -15.22
N ALA A 110 3.39 8.50 -15.50
CA ALA A 110 3.86 9.50 -14.54
C ALA A 110 2.98 9.57 -13.29
N SER A 111 1.66 9.51 -13.46
CA SER A 111 0.69 9.48 -12.37
C SER A 111 0.82 8.22 -11.52
N ALA A 112 0.89 7.05 -12.13
CA ALA A 112 1.06 5.77 -11.44
C ALA A 112 2.38 5.73 -10.65
N ARG A 113 3.49 6.21 -11.23
CA ARG A 113 4.79 6.30 -10.54
C ARG A 113 4.74 7.14 -9.26
N ARG A 114 3.96 8.24 -9.25
CA ARG A 114 3.78 9.05 -8.03
C ARG A 114 3.05 8.28 -6.92
N LEU A 115 2.01 7.51 -7.28
CA LEU A 115 1.32 6.65 -6.31
C LEU A 115 2.21 5.52 -5.81
N HIS A 116 2.98 4.88 -6.69
CA HIS A 116 3.92 3.82 -6.34
C HIS A 116 4.97 4.33 -5.35
N ALA A 117 5.58 5.49 -5.62
CA ALA A 117 6.54 6.11 -4.71
C ALA A 117 5.90 6.47 -3.36
N ALA A 118 4.64 6.91 -3.34
CA ALA A 118 3.93 7.15 -2.09
C ALA A 118 3.68 5.87 -1.29
N LEU A 119 3.30 4.78 -1.96
CA LEU A 119 3.12 3.47 -1.35
C LEU A 119 4.43 2.94 -0.78
N GLU A 120 5.53 3.02 -1.53
CA GLU A 120 6.87 2.61 -1.08
C GLU A 120 7.36 3.38 0.16
N ARG A 121 7.10 4.69 0.21
CA ARG A 121 7.40 5.48 1.42
C ARG A 121 6.55 5.03 2.60
N LEU A 122 5.25 4.88 2.39
CA LEU A 122 4.31 4.53 3.45
C LEU A 122 4.65 3.16 4.07
N THR A 123 4.89 2.14 3.25
CA THR A 123 5.27 0.79 3.75
C THR A 123 6.55 0.83 4.57
N ARG A 124 7.53 1.66 4.17
CA ARG A 124 8.78 1.83 4.93
C ARG A 124 8.51 2.52 6.28
N ARG A 125 7.72 3.59 6.27
CA ARG A 125 7.34 4.31 7.49
C ARG A 125 6.61 3.42 8.48
N GLU A 126 5.66 2.60 8.02
CA GLU A 126 4.97 1.63 8.87
C GLU A 126 5.95 0.64 9.52
N GLU A 127 6.89 0.11 8.74
CA GLU A 127 7.89 -0.84 9.23
C GLU A 127 8.92 -0.25 10.20
N GLU A 128 9.27 1.03 10.05
CA GLU A 128 10.27 1.72 10.85
C GLU A 128 9.66 2.40 12.09
N GLU A 129 8.46 2.97 11.96
CA GLU A 129 7.88 3.87 12.96
C GLU A 129 6.71 3.22 13.73
N ILE A 130 5.94 2.33 13.10
CA ILE A 130 4.75 1.71 13.73
C ILE A 130 5.08 0.32 14.27
N TYR A 131 5.61 -0.57 13.43
CA TYR A 131 5.71 -1.99 13.78
C TYR A 131 6.57 -2.27 15.01
N PRO A 132 7.76 -1.64 15.20
CA PRO A 132 8.56 -1.86 16.40
C PRO A 132 7.85 -1.40 17.68
N ALA A 133 7.21 -0.22 17.62
CA ALA A 133 6.49 0.35 18.76
C ALA A 133 5.25 -0.50 19.10
N ALA A 134 4.48 -0.90 18.10
CA ALA A 134 3.33 -1.77 18.27
C ALA A 134 3.72 -3.14 18.83
N GLN A 135 4.84 -3.72 18.38
CA GLN A 135 5.35 -4.98 18.90
C GLN A 135 5.61 -4.90 20.40
N ARG A 136 6.36 -3.88 20.80
CA ARG A 136 6.72 -3.62 22.18
C ARG A 136 5.45 -3.48 23.03
N LEU A 137 4.57 -2.56 22.68
CA LEU A 137 3.33 -2.26 23.42
C LEU A 137 2.37 -3.45 23.51
N LEU A 138 2.21 -4.22 22.44
CA LEU A 138 1.32 -5.39 22.43
C LEU A 138 1.91 -6.62 23.13
N SER A 139 3.23 -6.67 23.29
CA SER A 139 3.95 -7.72 24.02
C SER A 139 4.03 -7.50 25.53
N GLU A 140 4.15 -6.25 25.97
CA GLU A 140 4.22 -5.85 27.39
C GLU A 140 2.90 -6.09 28.17
N LEU A 141 1.80 -6.28 27.45
CA LEU A 141 0.45 -6.50 28.00
C LEU A 141 -0.02 -7.96 27.90
N ARG A 142 0.90 -8.90 27.71
CA ARG A 142 0.65 -10.34 27.86
C ARG A 142 0.99 -10.80 29.26
#